data_AF-A0A1Q7U7Q1-F1
#
_entry.id   AF-A0A1Q7U7Q1-F1
#
_cell.length_a   1.000
_cell.length_b   1.000
_cell.length_c   1.000
_cell.angle_alpha   90.00
_cell.angle_beta   90.00
_cell.angle_gamma   90.00
#
_symmetry.space_group_name_H-M   'P 1'
#
loop_
_entity.id
_entity.type
_entity.pdbx_description
1 polymer ?
#
loop_
_entity_poly.entity_id
_entity_poly.type
_entity_poly.pdbx_seq_one_letter_code
_entity_poly.pdbx_strand_id
1 'polypeptide(L)'
;MTSPPEPAADADCRRLLDHWLATGTMPGSAEVTPLASAPPAQLEQTLWAFAREHGAAALPLLSSFADHTTRSLRRPARRVIYRLAQRGVTIAAAAPAARPLVAQGDTRPVRAWLSGIDGTGSRASWILFEGPFGALRLCSLILNDEIGILDAAGGDITRKRLERELAELAASQKLPWVEIDPGRAAGLVAEALARHRHAGTAPPAAFERWRPRFDDVPAAEPPALAPAEPTLVERSAELLNLPELNGWFLEPERVQPEAVEMLQARESRLVVSDQIKAEHREAVITRVVERELTPEVRGRWARRLAEMALVFDSAGRGEHAALAGAAAAELGDDTRDAHRHPLARQLAARALEVAGEVALGRLSAADATRRPSVPGTGHPRSDPGSRPPLQ
;
A
#
# COMPACT_ATOMS: atom_id res chain seq x y z
N MET A 1 27.28 -31.21 -70.21
CA MET A 1 28.41 -31.34 -69.26
C MET A 1 29.17 -30.03 -69.30
N THR A 2 28.91 -29.16 -68.33
CA THR A 2 29.65 -27.91 -68.16
C THR A 2 30.02 -27.87 -66.69
N SER A 3 31.26 -28.26 -66.39
CA SER A 3 31.81 -28.12 -65.04
C SER A 3 31.81 -26.64 -64.64
N PRO A 4 31.41 -26.29 -63.41
CA PRO A 4 31.24 -24.90 -63.00
C PRO A 4 32.59 -24.22 -62.70
N PRO A 5 32.64 -22.88 -62.74
CA PRO A 5 33.81 -22.10 -62.33
C PRO A 5 33.83 -21.98 -60.80
N GLU A 6 34.22 -23.03 -60.08
CA GLU A 6 34.17 -23.07 -58.60
C GLU A 6 35.46 -22.71 -57.81
N PRO A 7 36.71 -22.71 -58.34
CA PRO A 7 37.89 -22.49 -57.49
C PRO A 7 38.19 -21.02 -57.15
N ALA A 8 37.77 -20.06 -57.98
CA ALA A 8 38.13 -18.65 -57.79
C ALA A 8 37.34 -17.96 -56.66
N ALA A 9 36.03 -18.19 -56.57
CA ALA A 9 35.17 -17.58 -55.56
C ALA A 9 35.47 -18.09 -54.14
N ASP A 10 35.89 -19.35 -54.00
CA ASP A 10 36.32 -19.95 -52.73
C ASP A 10 37.64 -19.33 -52.25
N ALA A 11 38.59 -19.13 -53.17
CA ALA A 11 39.85 -18.47 -52.87
C ALA A 11 39.66 -17.00 -52.46
N ASP A 12 38.69 -16.29 -53.03
CA ASP A 12 38.40 -14.89 -52.70
C ASP A 12 37.77 -14.77 -51.31
N CYS A 13 36.78 -15.63 -50.99
CA CYS A 13 36.19 -15.71 -49.66
C CYS A 13 37.25 -16.07 -48.60
N ARG A 14 38.14 -16.99 -48.93
CA ARG A 14 39.23 -17.39 -48.05
C ARG A 14 40.21 -16.24 -47.78
N ARG A 15 40.61 -15.50 -48.81
CA ARG A 15 41.50 -14.33 -48.64
C ARG A 15 40.90 -13.25 -47.75
N LEU A 16 39.58 -13.02 -47.81
CA LEU A 16 38.90 -12.07 -46.93
C LEU A 16 38.95 -12.51 -45.46
N LEU A 17 38.69 -13.80 -45.19
CA LEU A 17 38.76 -14.36 -43.83
C LEU A 17 40.17 -14.26 -43.24
N ASP A 18 41.20 -14.59 -44.04
CA ASP A 18 42.58 -14.49 -43.61
C ASP A 18 43.01 -13.03 -43.41
N HIS A 19 42.53 -12.10 -44.23
CA HIS A 19 42.77 -10.67 -44.05
C HIS A 19 42.20 -10.16 -42.72
N TRP A 20 40.93 -10.42 -42.42
CA TRP A 20 40.29 -9.98 -41.18
C TRP A 20 40.92 -10.60 -39.93
N LEU A 21 41.37 -11.85 -40.03
CA LEU A 21 42.13 -12.46 -38.94
C LEU A 21 43.48 -11.78 -38.73
N ALA A 22 44.21 -11.48 -39.81
CA ALA A 22 45.53 -10.87 -39.75
C ALA A 22 45.50 -9.41 -39.24
N THR A 23 44.46 -8.66 -39.59
CA THR A 23 44.30 -7.26 -39.16
C THR A 23 43.57 -7.11 -37.82
N GLY A 24 42.94 -8.18 -37.33
CA GLY A 24 42.10 -8.15 -36.12
C GLY A 24 40.85 -7.28 -36.27
N THR A 25 40.49 -6.89 -37.49
CA THR A 25 39.28 -6.09 -37.76
C THR A 25 38.09 -6.98 -38.01
N MET A 26 36.98 -6.65 -37.35
CA MET A 26 35.71 -7.33 -37.56
C MET A 26 35.00 -6.73 -38.78
N PRO A 27 34.47 -7.55 -39.70
CA PRO A 27 33.91 -7.06 -40.94
C PRO A 27 32.61 -6.28 -40.75
N GLY A 28 32.45 -5.20 -41.50
CA GLY A 28 31.20 -4.45 -41.58
C GLY A 28 30.14 -5.14 -42.44
N SER A 29 28.87 -4.74 -42.32
CA SER A 29 27.74 -5.36 -43.04
C SER A 29 27.88 -5.37 -44.57
N ALA A 30 28.59 -4.40 -45.16
CA ALA A 30 28.84 -4.34 -46.60
C ALA A 30 29.98 -5.29 -47.04
N GLU A 31 30.96 -5.53 -46.18
CA GLU A 31 32.16 -6.31 -46.48
C GLU A 31 31.90 -7.82 -46.47
N VAL A 32 30.82 -8.26 -45.80
CA VAL A 32 30.38 -9.67 -45.78
C VAL A 32 29.51 -10.07 -46.98
N THR A 33 29.17 -9.12 -47.86
CA THR A 33 28.32 -9.35 -49.05
C THR A 33 28.84 -10.46 -49.98
N PRO A 34 30.16 -10.56 -50.28
CA PRO A 34 30.69 -11.65 -51.10
C PRO A 34 30.46 -13.04 -50.47
N LEU A 35 30.67 -13.16 -49.15
CA LEU A 35 30.44 -14.39 -48.40
C LEU A 35 28.95 -14.74 -48.33
N ALA A 36 28.08 -13.72 -48.15
CA ALA A 36 26.64 -13.91 -48.07
C ALA A 36 26.01 -14.39 -49.39
N SER A 37 26.68 -14.10 -50.51
CA SER A 37 26.26 -14.45 -51.87
C SER A 37 26.75 -15.83 -52.32
N ALA A 38 27.69 -16.43 -51.59
CA ALA A 38 28.19 -17.77 -51.89
C ALA A 38 27.14 -18.86 -51.59
N PRO A 39 27.12 -19.98 -52.35
CA PRO A 39 26.29 -21.13 -52.03
C PRO A 39 26.52 -21.63 -50.59
N PRO A 40 25.47 -21.92 -49.80
CA PRO A 40 25.62 -22.24 -48.38
C PRO A 40 26.54 -23.43 -48.08
N ALA A 41 26.58 -24.44 -48.97
CA ALA A 41 27.44 -25.61 -48.82
C ALA A 41 28.92 -25.26 -49.03
N GLN A 42 29.20 -24.40 -50.03
CA GLN A 42 30.54 -23.91 -50.33
C GLN A 42 31.04 -23.03 -49.19
N LEU A 43 30.24 -22.06 -48.73
CA LEU A 43 30.58 -21.21 -47.59
C LEU A 43 30.86 -22.02 -46.32
N GLU A 44 30.05 -23.04 -46.02
CA GLU A 44 30.28 -23.92 -44.87
C GLU A 44 31.63 -24.66 -44.98
N GLN A 45 32.02 -25.06 -46.20
CA GLN A 45 33.31 -25.69 -46.48
C GLN A 45 34.48 -24.71 -46.33
N THR A 46 34.38 -23.49 -46.85
CA THR A 46 35.40 -22.44 -46.71
C THR A 46 35.62 -22.07 -45.25
N LEU A 47 34.52 -21.83 -44.50
CA LEU A 47 34.57 -21.52 -43.07
C LEU A 47 35.16 -22.67 -42.27
N TRP A 48 34.86 -23.93 -42.64
CA TRP A 48 35.45 -25.09 -41.99
C TRP A 48 36.94 -25.25 -42.28
N ALA A 49 37.40 -24.99 -43.51
CA ALA A 49 38.82 -25.00 -43.85
C ALA A 49 39.59 -23.92 -43.07
N PHE A 50 39.05 -22.70 -43.03
CA PHE A 50 39.58 -21.59 -42.24
C PHE A 50 39.65 -21.92 -40.74
N ALA A 51 38.58 -22.46 -40.19
CA ALA A 51 38.50 -22.91 -38.81
C ALA A 51 39.52 -23.99 -38.44
N ARG A 52 39.76 -24.95 -39.35
CA ARG A 52 40.73 -26.04 -39.12
C ARG A 52 42.17 -25.55 -39.07
N GLU A 53 42.48 -24.52 -39.84
CA GLU A 53 43.83 -23.98 -39.94
C GLU A 53 44.16 -23.06 -38.77
N HIS A 54 43.22 -22.19 -38.39
CA HIS A 54 43.44 -21.17 -37.36
C HIS A 54 42.92 -21.55 -35.97
N GLY A 55 42.22 -22.68 -35.85
CA GLY A 55 41.76 -23.22 -34.57
C GLY A 55 40.97 -22.21 -33.74
N ALA A 56 41.40 -22.00 -32.48
CA ALA A 56 40.74 -21.06 -31.56
C ALA A 56 40.75 -19.60 -32.06
N ALA A 57 41.75 -19.22 -32.88
CA ALA A 57 41.87 -17.85 -33.40
C ALA A 57 40.75 -17.51 -34.42
N ALA A 58 40.15 -18.52 -35.07
CA ALA A 58 39.01 -18.31 -35.97
C ALA A 58 37.69 -18.00 -35.25
N LEU A 59 37.58 -18.32 -33.96
CA LEU A 59 36.29 -18.33 -33.24
C LEU A 59 35.64 -16.93 -33.06
N PRO A 60 36.38 -15.83 -32.82
CA PRO A 60 35.77 -14.50 -32.75
C PRO A 60 35.11 -14.09 -34.07
N LEU A 61 35.80 -14.32 -35.20
CA LEU A 61 35.30 -14.01 -36.53
C LEU A 61 34.11 -14.90 -36.93
N LEU A 62 34.15 -16.19 -36.58
CA LEU A 62 33.02 -17.09 -36.80
C LEU A 62 31.80 -16.71 -35.93
N SER A 63 32.03 -16.27 -34.69
CA SER A 63 30.96 -15.84 -33.78
C SER A 63 30.23 -14.61 -34.30
N SER A 64 30.93 -13.62 -34.87
CA SER A 64 30.25 -12.46 -35.47
C SER A 64 29.37 -12.84 -36.66
N PHE A 65 29.77 -13.82 -37.47
CA PHE A 65 28.92 -14.35 -38.53
C PHE A 65 27.73 -15.15 -37.99
N ALA A 66 27.91 -15.88 -36.88
CA ALA A 66 26.85 -16.64 -36.21
C ALA A 66 25.77 -15.76 -35.55
N ASP A 67 26.09 -14.49 -35.29
CA ASP A 67 25.18 -13.48 -34.76
C ASP A 67 24.68 -12.48 -35.84
N HIS A 68 25.18 -12.60 -37.07
CA HIS A 68 24.80 -11.72 -38.18
C HIS A 68 23.32 -11.89 -38.60
N THR A 69 22.69 -10.79 -39.04
CA THR A 69 21.27 -10.77 -39.44
C THR A 69 21.00 -11.62 -40.69
N THR A 70 21.95 -11.70 -41.62
CA THR A 70 21.86 -12.52 -42.85
C THR A 70 21.86 -14.04 -42.56
N ARG A 71 20.78 -14.72 -42.92
CA ARG A 71 20.60 -16.17 -42.68
C ARG A 71 21.60 -17.06 -43.42
N SER A 72 22.07 -16.65 -44.61
CA SER A 72 23.06 -17.39 -45.41
C SER A 72 24.44 -17.46 -44.74
N LEU A 73 24.80 -16.47 -43.93
CA LEU A 73 26.04 -16.46 -43.12
C LEU A 73 25.85 -17.19 -41.78
N ARG A 74 24.72 -16.92 -41.13
CA ARG A 74 24.45 -17.37 -39.75
C ARG A 74 24.46 -18.90 -39.60
N ARG A 75 23.81 -19.60 -40.53
CA ARG A 75 23.62 -21.06 -40.43
C ARG A 75 24.95 -21.82 -40.65
N PRO A 76 25.72 -21.56 -41.72
CA PRO A 76 27.05 -22.16 -41.90
C PRO A 76 28.01 -21.86 -40.74
N ALA A 77 28.08 -20.62 -40.27
CA ALA A 77 28.96 -20.24 -39.16
C ALA A 77 28.64 -21.00 -37.86
N ARG A 78 27.36 -21.09 -37.48
CA ARG A 78 26.93 -21.86 -36.30
C ARG A 78 27.30 -23.34 -36.40
N ARG A 79 27.17 -23.94 -37.59
CA ARG A 79 27.55 -25.35 -37.81
C ARG A 79 29.06 -25.56 -37.69
N VAL A 80 29.87 -24.66 -38.23
CA VAL A 80 31.32 -24.71 -38.12
C VAL A 80 31.78 -24.55 -36.67
N ILE A 81 31.21 -23.59 -35.93
CA ILE A 81 31.49 -23.42 -34.48
C ILE A 81 31.12 -24.68 -33.71
N TYR A 82 29.95 -25.27 -33.99
CA TYR A 82 29.53 -26.51 -33.34
C TYR A 82 30.49 -27.67 -33.62
N ARG A 83 30.95 -27.83 -34.87
CA ARG A 83 31.95 -28.85 -35.23
C ARG A 83 33.32 -28.60 -34.56
N LEU A 84 33.73 -27.35 -34.36
CA LEU A 84 34.94 -27.02 -33.60
C LEU A 84 34.81 -27.37 -32.12
N ALA A 85 33.65 -27.06 -31.52
CA ALA A 85 33.36 -27.42 -30.13
C ALA A 85 33.39 -28.95 -29.92
N GLN A 86 32.85 -29.73 -30.86
CA GLN A 86 32.95 -31.20 -30.84
C GLN A 86 34.40 -31.72 -30.91
N ARG A 87 35.36 -30.90 -31.39
CA ARG A 87 36.78 -31.23 -31.46
C ARG A 87 37.60 -30.62 -30.31
N GLY A 88 36.93 -30.11 -29.28
CA GLY A 88 37.58 -29.53 -28.10
C GLY A 88 38.12 -28.12 -28.30
N VAL A 89 37.82 -27.47 -29.44
CA VAL A 89 38.21 -26.08 -29.72
C VAL A 89 37.07 -25.16 -29.29
N THR A 90 37.11 -24.70 -28.04
CA THR A 90 36.11 -23.79 -27.45
C THR A 90 36.78 -22.50 -27.00
N ILE A 91 36.10 -21.35 -27.18
CA ILE A 91 36.53 -20.10 -26.53
C ILE A 91 36.46 -20.35 -25.01
N ALA A 92 37.55 -20.08 -24.28
CA ALA A 92 37.46 -19.93 -22.83
C ALA A 92 36.45 -18.80 -22.59
N ALA A 93 35.25 -19.16 -22.12
CA ALA A 93 34.15 -18.22 -21.96
C ALA A 93 34.71 -16.97 -21.29
N ALA A 94 34.73 -15.84 -22.02
CA ALA A 94 34.97 -14.56 -21.41
C ALA A 94 33.97 -14.49 -20.25
N ALA A 95 34.49 -14.29 -19.03
CA ALA A 95 33.66 -14.12 -17.85
C ALA A 95 32.49 -13.22 -18.27
N PRO A 96 31.24 -13.63 -18.06
CA PRO A 96 30.10 -12.90 -18.60
C PRO A 96 30.30 -11.44 -18.20
N ALA A 97 30.50 -10.57 -19.20
CA ALA A 97 30.51 -9.14 -18.98
C ALA A 97 29.28 -8.89 -18.13
N ALA A 98 29.49 -8.41 -16.90
CA ALA A 98 28.45 -8.31 -15.90
C ALA A 98 27.22 -7.79 -16.63
N ARG A 99 26.18 -8.65 -16.76
CA ARG A 99 24.88 -8.17 -17.24
C ARG A 99 24.67 -6.88 -16.47
N PRO A 100 24.32 -5.75 -17.10
CA PRO A 100 23.95 -4.59 -16.32
C PRO A 100 22.92 -5.15 -15.34
N LEU A 101 23.29 -5.17 -14.05
CA LEU A 101 22.34 -5.38 -12.99
C LEU A 101 21.38 -4.26 -13.29
N VAL A 102 20.25 -4.61 -13.90
CA VAL A 102 19.07 -3.76 -13.83
C VAL A 102 18.99 -3.51 -12.35
N ALA A 103 19.34 -2.29 -11.92
CA ALA A 103 19.28 -1.92 -10.52
C ALA A 103 17.92 -2.43 -10.08
N GLN A 104 17.90 -3.38 -9.13
CA GLN A 104 16.65 -3.91 -8.62
C GLN A 104 15.89 -2.67 -8.17
N GLY A 105 14.86 -2.28 -8.92
CA GLY A 105 14.05 -1.15 -8.53
C GLY A 105 13.57 -1.43 -7.11
N ASP A 106 13.76 -0.48 -6.22
CA ASP A 106 13.31 -0.62 -4.84
C ASP A 106 11.82 -0.93 -4.85
N THR A 107 11.41 -1.78 -3.90
CA THR A 107 10.00 -2.11 -3.72
C THR A 107 9.24 -0.84 -3.36
N ARG A 108 8.47 -0.30 -4.30
CA ARG A 108 7.79 0.98 -4.13
C ARG A 108 6.30 0.79 -3.85
N PRO A 109 5.68 1.63 -3.00
CA PRO A 109 4.24 1.62 -2.85
C PRO A 109 3.61 2.14 -4.14
N VAL A 110 2.65 1.40 -4.70
CA VAL A 110 2.01 1.72 -5.99
C VAL A 110 0.54 2.09 -5.86
N ARG A 111 -0.16 1.52 -4.86
CA ARG A 111 -1.58 1.77 -4.59
C ARG A 111 -1.83 1.60 -3.10
N ALA A 112 -2.79 2.32 -2.54
CA ALA A 112 -3.17 2.14 -1.15
C ALA A 112 -4.67 2.38 -0.95
N TRP A 113 -5.22 1.74 0.08
CA TRP A 113 -6.60 1.91 0.48
C TRP A 113 -6.69 2.12 1.98
N LEU A 114 -7.69 2.88 2.40
CA LEU A 114 -8.04 3.08 3.81
C LEU A 114 -9.51 2.73 4.02
N SER A 115 -9.80 2.19 5.21
CA SER A 115 -11.16 2.26 5.74
C SER A 115 -11.43 3.65 6.32
N GLY A 116 -12.70 3.94 6.59
CA GLY A 116 -13.08 4.94 7.59
C GLY A 116 -12.50 4.63 8.98
N ILE A 117 -12.59 5.60 9.89
CA ILE A 117 -12.14 5.45 11.28
C ILE A 117 -13.34 5.04 12.15
N ASP A 118 -13.14 4.05 13.00
CA ASP A 118 -14.15 3.66 13.99
C ASP A 118 -14.13 4.54 15.26
N GLY A 119 -15.06 4.30 16.17
CA GLY A 119 -15.17 5.07 17.42
C GLY A 119 -14.00 4.91 18.39
N THR A 120 -13.14 3.91 18.19
CA THR A 120 -11.93 3.68 19.00
C THR A 120 -10.70 4.43 18.44
N GLY A 121 -10.87 5.10 17.28
CA GLY A 121 -9.76 5.72 16.56
C GLY A 121 -8.98 4.77 15.65
N SER A 122 -9.50 3.57 15.43
CA SER A 122 -8.84 2.55 14.61
C SER A 122 -9.30 2.63 13.16
N ARG A 123 -8.39 2.32 12.22
CA ARG A 123 -8.68 2.16 10.79
C ARG A 123 -7.84 1.03 10.20
N ALA A 124 -8.36 0.39 9.16
CA ALA A 124 -7.60 -0.50 8.31
C ALA A 124 -6.87 0.28 7.21
N SER A 125 -5.68 -0.18 6.86
CA SER A 125 -4.89 0.35 5.75
C SER A 125 -4.28 -0.79 4.94
N TRP A 126 -4.45 -0.74 3.63
CA TRP A 126 -3.81 -1.64 2.68
C TRP A 126 -2.83 -0.84 1.82
N ILE A 127 -1.59 -1.29 1.75
CA ILE A 127 -0.56 -0.68 0.90
C ILE A 127 0.00 -1.77 0.00
N LEU A 128 -0.23 -1.62 -1.30
CA LEU A 128 0.30 -2.50 -2.33
C LEU A 128 1.68 -2.00 -2.76
N PHE A 129 2.65 -2.88 -2.66
CA PHE A 129 4.00 -2.66 -3.13
C PHE A 129 4.26 -3.45 -4.41
N GLU A 130 4.98 -2.83 -5.33
CA GLU A 130 5.50 -3.48 -6.53
C GLU A 130 7.02 -3.61 -6.42
N GLY A 131 7.51 -4.85 -6.49
CA GLY A 131 8.92 -5.17 -6.52
C GLY A 131 9.45 -5.44 -7.93
N PRO A 132 10.72 -5.85 -8.05
CA PRO A 132 11.33 -6.22 -9.32
C PRO A 132 10.49 -7.29 -10.07
N PHE A 133 10.48 -7.18 -11.39
CA PHE A 133 9.72 -8.08 -12.28
C PHE A 133 8.19 -8.07 -12.08
N GLY A 134 7.65 -7.03 -11.44
CA GLY A 134 6.20 -6.86 -11.24
C GLY A 134 5.62 -7.72 -10.12
N ALA A 135 6.46 -8.23 -9.21
CA ALA A 135 5.99 -8.97 -8.04
C ALA A 135 5.21 -8.04 -7.10
N LEU A 136 3.98 -8.42 -6.76
CA LEU A 136 3.11 -7.60 -5.91
C LEU A 136 3.10 -8.15 -4.49
N ARG A 137 3.21 -7.25 -3.51
CA ARG A 137 3.09 -7.57 -2.07
C ARG A 137 2.11 -6.62 -1.41
N LEU A 138 1.15 -7.16 -0.67
CA LEU A 138 0.17 -6.39 0.07
C LEU A 138 0.59 -6.32 1.54
N CYS A 139 0.75 -5.12 2.08
CA CYS A 139 0.84 -4.86 3.51
C CYS A 139 -0.56 -4.48 4.01
N SER A 140 -1.10 -5.24 4.97
CA SER A 140 -2.37 -4.96 5.63
C SER A 140 -2.10 -4.52 7.07
N LEU A 141 -2.65 -3.40 7.49
CA LEU A 141 -2.38 -2.80 8.80
C LEU A 141 -3.68 -2.40 9.48
N ILE A 142 -3.71 -2.50 10.81
CA ILE A 142 -4.68 -1.78 11.64
C ILE A 142 -3.93 -0.69 12.38
N LEU A 143 -4.28 0.57 12.09
CA LEU A 143 -3.66 1.75 12.67
C LEU A 143 -4.62 2.37 13.68
N ASN A 144 -4.12 2.83 14.81
CA ASN A 144 -4.86 3.51 15.85
C ASN A 144 -4.17 4.83 16.22
N ASP A 145 -4.97 5.88 16.36
CA ASP A 145 -4.47 7.24 16.61
C ASP A 145 -4.04 7.52 18.05
N GLU A 146 -4.19 6.56 18.96
CA GLU A 146 -3.70 6.61 20.35
C GLU A 146 -2.54 5.63 20.57
N ILE A 147 -2.69 4.37 20.14
CA ILE A 147 -1.73 3.29 20.40
C ILE A 147 -0.62 3.19 19.34
N GLY A 148 -0.93 3.48 18.07
CA GLY A 148 -0.03 3.20 16.94
C GLY A 148 -0.49 2.00 16.11
N ILE A 149 0.40 1.06 15.81
CA ILE A 149 0.10 -0.11 14.97
C ILE A 149 -0.49 -1.21 15.85
N LEU A 150 -1.75 -1.58 15.63
CA LEU A 150 -2.41 -2.64 16.39
C LEU A 150 -2.19 -4.02 15.77
N ASP A 151 -2.14 -4.10 14.44
CA ASP A 151 -1.94 -5.35 13.71
C ASP A 151 -1.24 -5.11 12.37
N ALA A 152 -0.51 -6.12 11.90
CA ALA A 152 0.19 -6.11 10.63
C ALA A 152 0.19 -7.51 9.99
N ALA A 153 -0.24 -7.58 8.74
CA ALA A 153 -0.41 -8.81 8.00
C ALA A 153 -0.07 -8.63 6.51
N GLY A 154 -0.25 -9.69 5.74
CA GLY A 154 -0.11 -9.69 4.29
C GLY A 154 1.20 -10.27 3.78
N GLY A 155 1.36 -10.26 2.47
CA GLY A 155 2.46 -10.94 1.78
C GLY A 155 2.27 -10.85 0.28
N ASP A 156 2.78 -11.83 -0.45
CA ASP A 156 2.71 -11.85 -1.90
C ASP A 156 1.25 -12.03 -2.36
N ILE A 157 0.85 -11.27 -3.37
CA ILE A 157 -0.53 -11.27 -3.88
C ILE A 157 -0.54 -11.22 -5.41
N THR A 158 -1.57 -11.80 -6.02
CA THR A 158 -1.80 -11.63 -7.46
C THR A 158 -2.82 -10.53 -7.70
N ARG A 159 -2.79 -9.87 -8.86
CA ARG A 159 -3.78 -8.84 -9.22
C ARG A 159 -5.22 -9.35 -9.10
N LYS A 160 -5.49 -10.55 -9.62
CA LYS A 160 -6.81 -11.21 -9.54
C LYS A 160 -7.24 -11.47 -8.09
N ARG A 161 -6.31 -11.86 -7.21
CA ARG A 161 -6.61 -12.03 -5.79
C ARG A 161 -6.92 -10.69 -5.14
N LEU A 162 -6.10 -9.66 -5.36
CA LEU A 162 -6.33 -8.32 -4.83
C LEU A 162 -7.73 -7.79 -5.20
N GLU A 163 -8.10 -7.87 -6.48
CA GLU A 163 -9.42 -7.40 -6.96
C GLU A 163 -10.58 -8.13 -6.29
N ARG A 164 -10.45 -9.46 -6.10
CA ARG A 164 -11.46 -10.25 -5.38
C ARG A 164 -11.59 -9.78 -3.93
N GLU A 165 -10.47 -9.62 -3.23
CA GLU A 165 -10.47 -9.27 -1.81
C GLU A 165 -11.02 -7.84 -1.59
N LEU A 166 -10.71 -6.91 -2.49
CA LEU A 166 -11.32 -5.56 -2.49
C LEU A 166 -12.83 -5.61 -2.72
N ALA A 167 -13.31 -6.45 -3.65
CA ALA A 167 -14.75 -6.62 -3.88
C ALA A 167 -15.46 -7.26 -2.67
N GLU A 168 -14.83 -8.23 -2.02
CA GLU A 168 -15.34 -8.85 -0.79
C GLU A 168 -15.41 -7.85 0.37
N LEU A 169 -14.39 -7.00 0.54
CA LEU A 169 -14.40 -5.93 1.53
C LEU A 169 -15.52 -4.92 1.27
N ALA A 170 -15.67 -4.47 0.02
CA ALA A 170 -16.73 -3.53 -0.36
C ALA A 170 -18.14 -4.10 -0.10
N ALA A 171 -18.31 -5.42 -0.21
CA ALA A 171 -19.59 -6.08 0.04
C ALA A 171 -19.88 -6.36 1.53
N SER A 172 -18.84 -6.53 2.35
CA SER A 172 -18.98 -7.01 3.74
C SER A 172 -18.76 -5.94 4.81
N GLN A 173 -17.99 -4.90 4.50
CA GLN A 173 -17.59 -3.90 5.48
C GLN A 173 -18.58 -2.75 5.55
N LYS A 174 -18.90 -2.34 6.78
CA LYS A 174 -19.75 -1.16 7.04
C LYS A 174 -19.02 0.15 6.80
N LEU A 175 -17.70 0.15 6.96
CA LEU A 175 -16.87 1.34 6.73
C LEU A 175 -16.46 1.40 5.26
N PRO A 176 -16.52 2.59 4.63
CA PRO A 176 -16.09 2.77 3.25
C PRO A 176 -14.61 2.44 3.11
N TRP A 177 -14.27 1.74 2.03
CA TRP A 177 -12.90 1.45 1.61
C TRP A 177 -12.57 2.29 0.39
N VAL A 178 -11.67 3.25 0.56
CA VAL A 178 -11.33 4.23 -0.49
C VAL A 178 -9.87 4.11 -0.88
N GLU A 179 -9.61 4.20 -2.18
CA GLU A 179 -8.25 4.29 -2.70
C GLU A 179 -7.68 5.69 -2.43
N ILE A 180 -6.44 5.76 -1.96
CA ILE A 180 -5.76 7.01 -1.63
C ILE A 180 -4.34 7.03 -2.17
N ASP A 181 -3.70 8.20 -2.08
CA ASP A 181 -2.27 8.32 -2.37
C ASP A 181 -1.44 7.36 -1.49
N PRO A 182 -0.56 6.53 -2.08
CA PRO A 182 0.26 5.59 -1.31
C PRO A 182 1.26 6.27 -0.37
N GLY A 183 1.74 7.46 -0.71
CA GLY A 183 2.61 8.26 0.15
C GLY A 183 1.89 8.69 1.43
N ARG A 184 0.64 9.15 1.32
CA ARG A 184 -0.22 9.44 2.47
C ARG A 184 -0.44 8.22 3.34
N ALA A 185 -0.77 7.07 2.75
CA ALA A 185 -0.96 5.83 3.51
C ALA A 185 0.31 5.46 4.30
N ALA A 186 1.47 5.52 3.64
CA ALA A 186 2.75 5.28 4.28
C ALA A 186 3.06 6.30 5.38
N GLY A 187 2.69 7.58 5.19
CA GLY A 187 2.84 8.62 6.20
C GLY A 187 1.97 8.38 7.44
N LEU A 188 0.78 7.78 7.30
CA LEU A 188 -0.03 7.35 8.45
C LEU A 188 0.64 6.19 9.22
N VAL A 189 1.37 5.31 8.52
CA VAL A 189 2.19 4.29 9.18
C VAL A 189 3.35 4.94 9.94
N ALA A 190 4.02 5.93 9.35
CA ALA A 190 5.09 6.68 10.01
C ALA A 190 4.59 7.43 11.26
N GLU A 191 3.40 8.03 11.20
CA GLU A 191 2.70 8.60 12.35
C GLU A 191 2.43 7.55 13.45
N ALA A 192 1.99 6.34 13.08
CA ALA A 192 1.75 5.26 14.03
C ALA A 192 3.05 4.73 14.67
N LEU A 193 4.15 4.68 13.91
CA LEU A 193 5.47 4.35 14.42
C LEU A 193 6.00 5.41 15.39
N ALA A 194 5.73 6.68 15.13
CA ALA A 194 6.10 7.77 16.05
C ALA A 194 5.39 7.62 17.41
N ARG A 195 4.14 7.14 17.43
CA ARG A 195 3.41 6.85 18.67
C ARG A 195 4.08 5.76 19.50
N HIS A 196 4.49 4.66 18.86
CA HIS A 196 5.27 3.62 19.53
C HIS A 196 6.57 4.16 20.14
N ARG A 197 7.32 4.98 19.38
CA ARG A 197 8.54 5.63 19.89
C ARG A 197 8.27 6.52 21.09
N HIS A 198 7.23 7.35 21.03
CA HIS A 198 6.86 8.25 22.11
C HIS A 198 6.41 7.49 23.37
N ALA A 199 5.63 6.42 23.19
CA ALA A 199 5.12 5.58 24.27
C ALA A 199 6.15 4.57 24.81
N GLY A 200 7.34 4.44 24.20
CA GLY A 200 8.33 3.42 24.55
C GLY A 200 7.85 1.99 24.30
N THR A 201 6.93 1.79 23.35
CA THR A 201 6.39 0.48 22.97
C THR A 201 6.92 0.04 21.61
N ALA A 202 6.71 -1.23 21.25
CA ALA A 202 7.06 -1.77 19.95
C ALA A 202 5.79 -2.11 19.13
N PRO A 203 5.81 -1.94 17.80
CA PRO A 203 4.80 -2.52 16.93
C PRO A 203 4.70 -4.05 17.06
N PRO A 204 3.60 -4.67 16.60
CA PRO A 204 3.46 -6.12 16.55
C PRO A 204 4.61 -6.77 15.77
N ALA A 205 5.10 -7.93 16.22
CA ALA A 205 6.23 -8.62 15.58
C ALA A 205 6.03 -8.89 14.09
N ALA A 206 4.77 -9.11 13.66
CA ALA A 206 4.42 -9.30 12.26
C ALA A 206 4.73 -8.07 11.38
N PHE A 207 4.86 -6.87 11.97
CA PHE A 207 5.23 -5.64 11.28
C PHE A 207 6.71 -5.60 10.87
N GLU A 208 7.61 -6.34 11.54
CA GLU A 208 9.06 -6.24 11.32
C GLU A 208 9.47 -6.48 9.86
N ARG A 209 8.78 -7.37 9.14
CA ARG A 209 9.05 -7.62 7.71
C ARG A 209 8.74 -6.42 6.81
N TRP A 210 7.91 -5.50 7.29
CA TRP A 210 7.45 -4.32 6.56
C TRP A 210 8.21 -3.06 6.95
N ARG A 211 8.77 -3.00 8.17
CA ARG A 211 9.49 -1.84 8.73
C ARG A 211 10.44 -1.14 7.75
N PRO A 212 11.32 -1.84 7.01
CA PRO A 212 12.26 -1.18 6.08
C PRO A 212 11.60 -0.33 4.98
N ARG A 213 10.30 -0.52 4.72
CA ARG A 213 9.54 0.26 3.72
C ARG A 213 9.02 1.59 4.27
N PHE A 214 9.18 1.85 5.56
CA PHE A 214 8.59 2.99 6.26
C PHE A 214 9.60 3.80 7.09
N ASP A 215 10.87 3.38 7.17
CA ASP A 215 11.87 4.02 8.05
C ASP A 215 12.13 5.49 7.70
N ASP A 216 12.16 5.84 6.40
CA ASP A 216 12.42 7.19 5.90
C ASP A 216 11.17 7.93 5.42
N VAL A 217 9.98 7.40 5.72
CA VAL A 217 8.72 8.02 5.29
C VAL A 217 8.32 9.13 6.26
N PRO A 218 8.07 10.37 5.78
CA PRO A 218 7.59 11.43 6.65
C PRO A 218 6.17 11.14 7.15
N ALA A 219 5.83 11.65 8.33
CA ALA A 219 4.46 11.59 8.85
C ALA A 219 3.46 12.21 7.85
N ALA A 220 2.25 11.67 7.79
CA ALA A 220 1.22 12.21 6.92
C ALA A 220 0.82 13.63 7.36
N GLU A 221 0.71 14.53 6.39
CA GLU A 221 0.15 15.84 6.66
C GLU A 221 -1.35 15.73 6.97
N PRO A 222 -1.87 16.52 7.92
CA PRO A 222 -3.31 16.62 8.13
C PRO A 222 -4.05 16.95 6.82
N PRO A 223 -5.25 16.42 6.59
CA PRO A 223 -6.06 16.85 5.46
C PRO A 223 -6.26 18.37 5.51
N ALA A 224 -6.10 19.03 4.36
CA ALA A 224 -6.40 20.46 4.26
C ALA A 224 -7.89 20.68 4.48
N LEU A 225 -8.24 21.59 5.39
CA LEU A 225 -9.62 21.92 5.73
C LEU A 225 -9.97 23.30 5.18
N ALA A 226 -11.18 23.43 4.63
CA ALA A 226 -11.78 24.73 4.42
C ALA A 226 -12.13 25.38 5.77
N PRO A 227 -12.24 26.73 5.82
CA PRO A 227 -12.79 27.40 6.98
C PRO A 227 -14.15 26.83 7.40
N ALA A 228 -14.42 26.81 8.71
CA ALA A 228 -15.67 26.28 9.24
C ALA A 228 -16.86 27.15 8.82
N GLU A 229 -17.75 26.58 7.99
CA GLU A 229 -19.03 27.20 7.64
C GLU A 229 -20.06 26.95 8.74
N PRO A 230 -20.61 27.98 9.40
CA PRO A 230 -21.47 27.81 10.58
C PRO A 230 -22.69 26.90 10.37
N THR A 231 -23.34 27.01 9.20
CA THR A 231 -24.53 26.20 8.87
C THR A 231 -24.20 24.71 8.72
N LEU A 232 -23.00 24.38 8.27
CA LEU A 232 -22.52 22.99 8.21
C LEU A 232 -22.15 22.48 9.60
N VAL A 233 -21.58 23.32 10.47
CA VAL A 233 -21.25 22.91 11.83
C VAL A 233 -22.51 22.66 12.67
N GLU A 234 -23.53 23.50 12.55
CA GLU A 234 -24.84 23.30 13.20
C GLU A 234 -25.43 21.91 12.87
N ARG A 235 -25.27 21.47 11.61
CA ARG A 235 -25.72 20.17 11.11
C ARG A 235 -24.77 19.02 11.37
N SER A 236 -23.57 19.27 11.90
CA SER A 236 -22.52 18.24 12.05
C SER A 236 -22.96 17.03 12.88
N ALA A 237 -23.88 17.19 13.83
CA ALA A 237 -24.41 16.09 14.63
C ALA A 237 -25.16 15.03 13.78
N GLU A 238 -25.67 15.40 12.60
CA GLU A 238 -26.31 14.48 11.65
C GLU A 238 -25.35 13.35 11.20
N LEU A 239 -24.04 13.63 11.16
CA LEU A 239 -23.01 12.64 10.82
C LEU A 239 -23.11 11.41 11.71
N LEU A 240 -23.43 11.59 12.99
CA LEU A 240 -23.47 10.48 13.93
C LEU A 240 -24.62 9.49 13.60
N ASN A 241 -25.62 9.89 12.82
CA ASN A 241 -26.68 8.99 12.34
C ASN A 241 -26.22 8.03 11.24
N LEU A 242 -25.01 8.22 10.72
CA LEU A 242 -24.43 7.35 9.70
C LEU A 242 -24.00 6.01 10.31
N PRO A 243 -24.21 4.88 9.59
CA PRO A 243 -23.76 3.57 10.03
C PRO A 243 -22.27 3.50 10.40
N GLU A 244 -21.44 4.24 9.68
CA GLU A 244 -20.00 4.34 9.85
C GLU A 244 -19.61 4.95 11.21
N LEU A 245 -20.44 5.87 11.71
CA LEU A 245 -20.18 6.62 12.94
C LEU A 245 -21.05 6.16 14.11
N ASN A 246 -21.75 5.03 13.99
CA ASN A 246 -22.53 4.46 15.08
C ASN A 246 -21.69 4.16 16.33
N GLY A 247 -20.42 3.77 16.14
CA GLY A 247 -19.49 3.52 17.23
C GLY A 247 -18.94 4.78 17.90
N TRP A 248 -19.20 5.97 17.35
CA TRP A 248 -18.60 7.22 17.82
C TRP A 248 -19.37 7.79 19.01
N PHE A 249 -18.72 7.72 20.17
CA PHE A 249 -19.14 8.32 21.43
C PHE A 249 -17.94 8.37 22.38
N LEU A 250 -18.03 9.20 23.43
CA LEU A 250 -16.99 9.27 24.48
C LEU A 250 -16.98 8.00 25.33
N GLU A 251 -15.87 7.71 26.02
CA GLU A 251 -15.72 6.48 26.81
C GLU A 251 -16.83 6.34 27.87
N PRO A 252 -17.73 5.33 27.76
CA PRO A 252 -18.88 5.21 28.65
C PRO A 252 -18.50 5.08 30.13
N GLU A 253 -17.41 4.37 30.43
CA GLU A 253 -16.90 4.23 31.80
C GLU A 253 -16.58 5.59 32.44
N ARG A 254 -16.14 6.58 31.65
CA ARG A 254 -15.76 7.91 32.15
C ARG A 254 -16.96 8.80 32.46
N VAL A 255 -18.14 8.48 31.94
CA VAL A 255 -19.38 9.25 32.13
C VAL A 255 -20.42 8.49 32.96
N GLN A 256 -20.03 7.34 33.50
CA GLN A 256 -20.92 6.48 34.26
C GLN A 256 -21.57 7.14 35.48
N PRO A 257 -20.86 7.96 36.29
CA PRO A 257 -21.48 8.65 37.42
C PRO A 257 -22.65 9.54 36.99
N GLU A 258 -22.46 10.31 35.91
CA GLU A 258 -23.51 11.17 35.35
C GLU A 258 -24.68 10.37 34.79
N ALA A 259 -24.41 9.24 34.13
CA ALA A 259 -25.47 8.38 33.60
C ALA A 259 -26.35 7.80 34.73
N VAL A 260 -25.75 7.39 35.85
CA VAL A 260 -26.48 6.91 37.03
C VAL A 260 -27.30 8.03 37.67
N GLU A 261 -26.73 9.23 37.83
CA GLU A 261 -27.45 10.41 38.33
C GLU A 261 -28.71 10.68 37.48
N MET A 262 -28.57 10.66 36.15
CA MET A 262 -29.69 10.87 35.23
C MET A 262 -30.76 9.78 35.33
N LEU A 263 -30.38 8.51 35.53
CA LEU A 263 -31.32 7.42 35.72
C LEU A 263 -32.10 7.58 37.04
N GLN A 264 -31.40 7.90 38.14
CA GLN A 264 -32.02 8.13 39.45
C GLN A 264 -32.97 9.34 39.42
N ALA A 265 -32.59 10.41 38.73
CA ALA A 265 -33.45 11.59 38.55
C ALA A 265 -34.74 11.27 37.76
N ARG A 266 -34.68 10.33 36.81
CA ARG A 266 -35.86 9.85 36.07
C ARG A 266 -36.79 8.98 36.93
N GLU A 267 -36.24 8.20 37.85
CA GLU A 267 -37.01 7.34 38.77
C GLU A 267 -37.59 8.09 39.97
N SER A 268 -37.04 9.26 40.30
CA SER A 268 -37.53 10.10 41.38
C SER A 268 -38.98 10.53 41.14
N ARG A 269 -39.85 10.31 42.13
CA ARG A 269 -41.29 10.65 42.11
C ARG A 269 -41.59 12.15 42.17
N LEU A 270 -40.57 13.01 42.17
CA LEU A 270 -40.76 14.45 42.10
C LEU A 270 -41.29 14.81 40.71
N VAL A 271 -42.52 15.33 40.66
CA VAL A 271 -43.13 15.82 39.41
C VAL A 271 -42.45 17.15 39.05
N VAL A 272 -41.31 17.04 38.38
CA VAL A 272 -40.60 18.19 37.80
C VAL A 272 -41.08 18.39 36.36
N SER A 273 -41.19 19.64 35.91
CA SER A 273 -41.53 19.97 34.52
C SER A 273 -40.49 19.41 33.54
N ASP A 274 -40.94 19.09 32.32
CA ASP A 274 -40.05 18.57 31.27
C ASP A 274 -38.95 19.56 30.89
N GLN A 275 -39.23 20.86 31.02
CA GLN A 275 -38.25 21.93 30.81
C GLN A 275 -37.05 21.81 31.77
N ILE A 276 -37.28 21.62 33.07
CA ILE A 276 -36.20 21.51 34.06
C ILE A 276 -35.41 20.21 33.83
N LYS A 277 -36.07 19.12 33.43
CA LYS A 277 -35.39 17.87 33.07
C LYS A 277 -34.48 18.05 31.85
N ALA A 278 -34.93 18.80 30.85
CA ALA A 278 -34.13 19.14 29.68
C ALA A 278 -32.93 20.02 30.07
N GLU A 279 -33.14 21.09 30.84
CA GLU A 279 -32.07 21.96 31.32
C GLU A 279 -31.01 21.21 32.13
N HIS A 280 -31.44 20.30 33.02
CA HIS A 280 -30.51 19.46 33.77
C HIS A 280 -29.71 18.52 32.85
N ARG A 281 -30.36 17.89 31.86
CA ARG A 281 -29.67 17.08 30.84
C ARG A 281 -28.63 17.90 30.08
N GLU A 282 -28.98 19.10 29.63
CA GLU A 282 -28.06 19.97 28.90
C GLU A 282 -26.88 20.42 29.76
N ALA A 283 -27.10 20.67 31.06
CA ALA A 283 -26.04 20.99 32.02
C ALA A 283 -25.08 19.81 32.24
N VAL A 284 -25.60 18.58 32.34
CA VAL A 284 -24.78 17.36 32.45
C VAL A 284 -23.95 17.16 31.19
N ILE A 285 -24.54 17.29 30.00
CA ILE A 285 -23.82 17.18 28.71
C ILE A 285 -22.68 18.20 28.64
N THR A 286 -22.96 19.47 28.99
CA THR A 286 -21.96 20.54 28.98
C THR A 286 -20.77 20.18 29.87
N ARG A 287 -21.03 19.75 31.11
CA ARG A 287 -19.99 19.34 32.07
C ARG A 287 -19.16 18.16 31.56
N VAL A 288 -19.80 17.16 30.94
CA VAL A 288 -19.12 16.01 30.35
C VAL A 288 -18.20 16.46 29.21
N VAL A 289 -18.68 17.32 28.31
CA VAL A 289 -17.86 17.80 27.19
C VAL A 289 -16.64 18.58 27.69
N GLU A 290 -16.82 19.49 28.64
CA GLU A 290 -15.72 20.28 29.21
C GLU A 290 -14.67 19.41 29.91
N ARG A 291 -15.10 18.35 30.61
CA ARG A 291 -14.18 17.42 31.28
C ARG A 291 -13.44 16.52 30.30
N GLU A 292 -14.14 15.97 29.32
CA GLU A 292 -13.63 14.89 28.48
C GLU A 292 -12.90 15.40 27.23
N LEU A 293 -13.34 16.52 26.65
CA LEU A 293 -12.69 17.14 25.48
C LEU A 293 -11.65 18.18 25.91
N THR A 294 -10.62 17.70 26.61
CA THR A 294 -9.35 18.43 26.80
C THR A 294 -8.75 18.84 25.44
N PRO A 295 -7.85 19.84 25.37
CA PRO A 295 -7.25 20.29 24.10
C PRO A 295 -6.65 19.15 23.27
N GLU A 296 -5.98 18.21 23.91
CA GLU A 296 -5.37 17.05 23.23
C GLU A 296 -6.44 16.10 22.67
N VAL A 297 -7.47 15.79 23.46
CA VAL A 297 -8.56 14.90 23.03
C VAL A 297 -9.39 15.56 21.92
N ARG A 298 -9.63 16.87 22.05
CA ARG A 298 -10.28 17.72 21.05
C ARG A 298 -9.52 17.69 19.73
N GLY A 299 -8.21 17.91 19.75
CA GLY A 299 -7.36 17.84 18.55
C GLY A 299 -7.39 16.47 17.87
N ARG A 300 -7.45 15.38 18.64
CA ARG A 300 -7.61 14.03 18.08
C ARG A 300 -8.97 13.84 17.40
N TRP A 301 -10.07 14.25 18.02
CA TRP A 301 -11.39 14.18 17.38
C TRP A 301 -11.48 15.07 16.13
N ALA A 302 -10.90 16.27 16.16
CA ALA A 302 -10.79 17.13 14.99
C ALA A 302 -10.02 16.42 13.85
N ARG A 303 -8.90 15.75 14.17
CA ARG A 303 -8.15 14.96 13.18
C ARG A 303 -8.95 13.77 12.67
N ARG A 304 -9.70 13.05 13.52
CA ARG A 304 -10.58 11.95 13.09
C ARG A 304 -11.64 12.45 12.10
N LEU A 305 -12.26 13.60 12.38
CA LEU A 305 -13.25 14.21 11.50
C LEU A 305 -12.65 14.67 10.17
N ALA A 306 -11.47 15.29 10.19
CA ALA A 306 -10.77 15.71 8.97
C ALA A 306 -10.46 14.52 8.06
N GLU A 307 -10.04 13.40 8.64
CA GLU A 307 -9.77 12.17 7.92
C GLU A 307 -11.05 11.51 7.41
N MET A 308 -12.14 11.54 8.17
CA MET A 308 -13.46 11.12 7.68
C MET A 308 -13.97 12.00 6.54
N ALA A 309 -13.67 13.30 6.54
CA ALA A 309 -14.01 14.19 5.44
C ALA A 309 -13.33 13.74 4.14
N LEU A 310 -12.02 13.43 4.19
CA LEU A 310 -11.28 12.88 3.06
C LEU A 310 -11.87 11.54 2.58
N VAL A 311 -12.23 10.65 3.52
CA VAL A 311 -12.82 9.35 3.18
C VAL A 311 -14.19 9.51 2.51
N PHE A 312 -15.06 10.39 3.04
CA PHE A 312 -16.35 10.66 2.41
C PHE A 312 -16.21 11.29 1.03
N ASP A 313 -15.27 12.22 0.85
CA ASP A 313 -15.01 12.85 -0.44
C ASP A 313 -14.52 11.81 -1.47
N SER A 314 -13.57 10.97 -1.08
CA SER A 314 -13.05 9.87 -1.92
C SER A 314 -14.12 8.83 -2.27
N ALA A 315 -15.14 8.68 -1.43
CA ALA A 315 -16.31 7.84 -1.68
C ALA A 315 -17.43 8.54 -2.48
N GLY A 316 -17.21 9.78 -2.95
CA GLY A 316 -18.21 10.56 -3.70
C GLY A 316 -19.34 11.14 -2.85
N ARG A 317 -19.18 11.21 -1.52
CA ARG A 317 -20.19 11.67 -0.55
C ARG A 317 -19.91 13.11 -0.11
N GLY A 318 -19.94 14.04 -1.06
CA GLY A 318 -19.54 15.45 -0.85
C GLY A 318 -20.25 16.18 0.30
N GLU A 319 -21.55 15.98 0.52
CA GLU A 319 -22.25 16.62 1.64
C GLU A 319 -21.70 16.16 3.00
N HIS A 320 -21.50 14.85 3.18
CA HIS A 320 -20.95 14.30 4.41
C HIS A 320 -19.49 14.73 4.60
N ALA A 321 -18.73 14.84 3.51
CA ALA A 321 -17.37 15.38 3.54
C ALA A 321 -17.35 16.83 4.01
N ALA A 322 -18.25 17.67 3.50
CA ALA A 322 -18.37 19.07 3.89
C ALA A 322 -18.76 19.23 5.37
N LEU A 323 -19.75 18.46 5.85
CA LEU A 323 -20.14 18.43 7.27
C LEU A 323 -18.95 18.01 8.16
N ALA A 324 -18.25 16.94 7.80
CA ALA A 324 -17.12 16.43 8.57
C ALA A 324 -15.94 17.42 8.58
N GLY A 325 -15.65 18.06 7.44
CA GLY A 325 -14.61 19.07 7.31
C GLY A 325 -14.91 20.33 8.12
N ALA A 326 -16.15 20.83 8.07
CA ALA A 326 -16.56 22.00 8.86
C ALA A 326 -16.49 21.70 10.36
N ALA A 327 -16.99 20.54 10.78
CA ALA A 327 -16.89 20.08 12.17
C ALA A 327 -15.43 19.93 12.62
N ALA A 328 -14.56 19.38 11.77
CA ALA A 328 -13.13 19.27 12.06
C ALA A 328 -12.48 20.64 12.25
N ALA A 329 -12.80 21.61 11.39
CA ALA A 329 -12.25 22.96 11.42
C ALA A 329 -12.67 23.72 12.69
N GLU A 330 -13.96 23.71 13.05
CA GLU A 330 -14.43 24.37 14.27
C GLU A 330 -13.97 23.64 15.54
N LEU A 331 -14.00 22.30 15.54
CA LEU A 331 -13.47 21.53 16.66
C LEU A 331 -11.94 21.67 16.78
N GLY A 332 -11.22 22.01 15.72
CA GLY A 332 -9.77 22.26 15.78
C GLY A 332 -9.39 23.68 16.24
N ASP A 333 -10.33 24.61 16.31
CA ASP A 333 -10.08 26.01 16.67
C ASP A 333 -10.10 26.22 18.19
N ASP A 334 -8.93 26.26 18.82
CA ASP A 334 -8.78 26.41 20.28
C ASP A 334 -9.43 27.67 20.87
N THR A 335 -9.82 28.65 20.06
CA THR A 335 -10.57 29.84 20.52
C THR A 335 -12.06 29.59 20.71
N ARG A 336 -12.59 28.49 20.18
CA ARG A 336 -13.99 28.08 20.28
C ARG A 336 -14.23 27.17 21.48
N ASP A 337 -15.39 27.32 22.12
CA ASP A 337 -15.81 26.46 23.23
C ASP A 337 -16.29 25.09 22.72
N ALA A 338 -15.58 24.02 23.08
CA ALA A 338 -15.94 22.66 22.66
C ALA A 338 -17.36 22.23 23.12
N HIS A 339 -17.82 22.72 24.27
CA HIS A 339 -19.17 22.41 24.79
C HIS A 339 -20.31 23.02 23.97
N ARG A 340 -20.02 23.99 23.09
CA ARG A 340 -20.98 24.57 22.15
C ARG A 340 -21.02 23.83 20.82
N HIS A 341 -20.01 23.01 20.52
CA HIS A 341 -19.93 22.29 19.26
C HIS A 341 -21.02 21.19 19.18
N PRO A 342 -21.91 21.19 18.17
CA PRO A 342 -23.05 20.26 18.09
C PRO A 342 -22.64 18.78 18.13
N LEU A 343 -21.66 18.39 17.31
CA LEU A 343 -21.16 17.01 17.32
C LEU A 343 -20.55 16.60 18.67
N ALA A 344 -19.78 17.47 19.34
CA ALA A 344 -19.18 17.17 20.64
C ALA A 344 -20.25 16.89 21.72
N ARG A 345 -21.30 17.72 21.75
CA ARG A 345 -22.47 17.51 22.63
C ARG A 345 -23.14 16.17 22.35
N GLN A 346 -23.31 15.83 21.07
CA GLN A 346 -23.94 14.57 20.68
C GLN A 346 -23.07 13.33 20.98
N LEU A 347 -21.74 13.43 20.89
CA LEU A 347 -20.82 12.37 21.34
C LEU A 347 -20.97 12.10 22.83
N ALA A 348 -21.07 13.15 23.65
CA ALA A 348 -21.30 13.04 25.09
C ALA A 348 -22.69 12.48 25.41
N ALA A 349 -23.73 12.94 24.71
CA ALA A 349 -25.09 12.43 24.88
C ALA A 349 -25.17 10.92 24.59
N ARG A 350 -24.54 10.44 23.52
CA ARG A 350 -24.45 9.00 23.20
C ARG A 350 -23.68 8.22 24.25
N ALA A 351 -22.58 8.77 24.77
CA ALA A 351 -21.80 8.12 25.82
C ALA A 351 -22.65 7.91 27.08
N LEU A 352 -23.43 8.91 27.48
CA LEU A 352 -24.35 8.83 28.62
C LEU A 352 -25.46 7.79 28.39
N GLU A 353 -25.99 7.70 27.17
CA GLU A 353 -26.99 6.69 26.80
C GLU A 353 -26.40 5.27 26.90
N VAL A 354 -25.23 5.05 26.31
CA VAL A 354 -24.53 3.76 26.36
C VAL A 354 -24.15 3.38 27.80
N ALA A 355 -23.64 4.34 28.58
CA ALA A 355 -23.32 4.14 29.99
C ALA A 355 -24.57 3.79 30.82
N GLY A 356 -25.71 4.45 30.53
CA GLY A 356 -27.00 4.12 31.13
C GLY A 356 -27.44 2.68 30.82
N GLU A 357 -27.30 2.22 29.59
CA GLU A 357 -27.62 0.82 29.21
C GLU A 357 -26.70 -0.20 29.90
N VAL A 358 -25.42 0.13 30.11
CA VAL A 358 -24.50 -0.67 30.93
C VAL A 358 -24.93 -0.69 32.39
N ALA A 359 -25.31 0.47 32.95
CA ALA A 359 -25.80 0.59 34.33
C ALA A 359 -27.04 -0.28 34.59
N LEU A 360 -27.94 -0.33 33.60
CA LEU A 360 -29.16 -1.14 33.63
C LEU A 360 -28.91 -2.64 33.35
N GLY A 361 -27.65 -3.04 33.07
CA GLY A 361 -27.27 -4.41 32.77
C GLY A 361 -27.76 -4.92 31.41
N ARG A 362 -28.17 -4.03 30.50
CA ARG A 362 -28.66 -4.37 29.14
C ARG A 362 -27.53 -4.48 28.13
N LEU A 363 -26.38 -3.87 28.43
CA LEU A 363 -25.16 -3.94 27.63
C LEU A 363 -23.98 -4.31 28.54
N SER A 364 -23.07 -5.15 28.04
CA SER A 364 -21.82 -5.45 28.74
C SER A 364 -20.85 -4.26 28.67
N ALA A 365 -20.18 -3.94 29.78
CA ALA A 365 -19.13 -2.92 29.80
C ALA A 365 -18.01 -3.19 28.78
N ALA A 366 -17.67 -4.47 28.58
CA ALA A 366 -16.67 -4.87 27.59
C ALA A 366 -17.09 -4.51 26.15
N ASP A 367 -18.39 -4.58 25.83
CA ASP A 367 -18.94 -4.25 24.51
C ASP A 367 -19.17 -2.75 24.31
N ALA A 368 -19.37 -2.03 25.41
CA ALA A 368 -19.52 -0.59 25.44
C ALA A 368 -18.19 0.16 25.33
N THR A 369 -17.08 -0.40 25.81
CA THR A 369 -15.80 0.34 25.88
C THR A 369 -15.31 0.81 24.51
N ARG A 370 -14.67 1.98 24.49
CA ARG A 370 -14.00 2.55 23.33
C ARG A 370 -12.50 2.64 23.50
N ARG A 371 -11.96 2.08 24.59
CA ARG A 371 -10.52 1.93 24.75
C ARG A 371 -9.99 1.00 23.68
N PRO A 372 -8.95 1.42 22.93
CA PRO A 372 -8.30 0.55 21.98
C PRO A 372 -7.67 -0.64 22.73
N SER A 373 -7.81 -1.84 22.16
CA SER A 373 -7.26 -3.07 22.74
C SER A 373 -6.27 -3.69 21.77
N VAL A 374 -5.14 -4.18 22.30
CA VAL A 374 -4.16 -4.92 21.51
C VAL A 374 -4.70 -6.33 21.30
N PRO A 375 -4.77 -6.84 20.05
CA PRO A 375 -5.16 -8.22 19.80
C PRO A 375 -4.25 -9.19 20.59
N GLY A 376 -4.84 -10.01 21.47
CA GLY A 376 -4.13 -11.04 22.25
C GLY A 376 -4.03 -10.83 23.76
N THR A 377 -4.47 -9.68 24.31
CA THR A 377 -4.46 -9.42 25.77
C THR A 377 -5.85 -9.49 26.43
N GLY A 378 -6.90 -9.83 25.68
CA GLY A 378 -8.28 -9.94 26.19
C GLY A 378 -8.86 -11.35 26.02
N HIS A 379 -9.80 -11.72 26.90
CA HIS A 379 -10.62 -12.93 26.77
C HIS A 379 -11.27 -13.02 25.38
N PRO A 380 -11.45 -14.23 24.82
CA PRO A 380 -11.92 -14.40 23.45
C PRO A 380 -13.32 -13.80 23.30
N ARG A 381 -13.43 -12.72 22.53
CA ARG A 381 -14.72 -12.18 22.08
C ARG A 381 -15.23 -13.12 21.00
N SER A 382 -16.32 -13.82 21.28
CA SER A 382 -17.07 -14.59 20.29
C SER A 382 -17.85 -13.61 19.42
N ASP A 383 -17.21 -13.09 18.38
CA ASP A 383 -17.86 -12.32 17.32
C ASP A 383 -18.07 -13.26 16.11
N PRO A 384 -19.31 -13.67 15.78
CA PRO A 384 -19.58 -14.56 14.67
C PRO A 384 -19.49 -13.78 13.36
N GLY A 385 -18.28 -13.48 12.90
CA GLY A 385 -18.04 -12.77 11.64
C GLY A 385 -16.58 -12.42 11.37
N SER A 386 -15.73 -12.39 12.39
CA SER A 386 -14.32 -12.02 12.25
C SER A 386 -13.48 -13.25 11.94
N ARG A 387 -13.24 -13.51 10.64
CA ARG A 387 -12.18 -14.45 10.24
C ARG A 387 -10.81 -13.87 10.60
N PRO A 388 -9.83 -14.72 10.96
CA PRO A 388 -8.51 -14.25 11.36
C PRO A 388 -7.82 -13.51 10.19
N PRO A 389 -7.01 -12.48 10.49
CA PRO A 389 -6.21 -11.80 9.48
C PRO A 389 -5.20 -12.77 8.85
N LEU A 390 -4.93 -12.54 7.57
CA LEU A 390 -4.10 -13.36 6.69
C LEU A 390 -2.75 -13.73 7.32
N GLN A 391 -2.49 -15.02 7.52
CA GLN A 391 -1.15 -15.58 7.67
C GLN A 391 -0.37 -15.50 6.35
#